data_AF-A0A087XAJ8-F1
#
_entry.id   AF-A0A087XAJ8-F1
#
_cell.length_a   1.000
_cell.length_b   1.000
_cell.length_c   1.000
_cell.angle_alpha   90.00
_cell.angle_beta   90.00
_cell.angle_gamma   90.00
#
_symmetry.space_group_name_H-M   'P 1'
#
loop_
_entity.id
_entity.type
_entity.pdbx_description
1 polymer ?
#
loop_
_entity_poly.entity_id
_entity_poly.type
_entity_poly.pdbx_seq_one_letter_code
_entity_poly.pdbx_strand_id
1 'polypeptide(L)'
;YSTYFAGFLFPGHMTVVHDPLKMVSVLEPGGPGGCEMKRRVSVEDTAKAAGCLYAQNGGFFKTKSSECLGNVVSSGRLVQDSKGVQNAQFGIRRDGTLVFGYLSQKDVLDQSNPFVQLVSGVIWLLRDRKIYINESLQAECSETEETGSLKYFVDVVSARTAVGHDEEGRLILFQIDGQTDKRGMNLWQVAEFLKDNGVVNAINLDGGGSSTYVVNGSLASYPSDHCISDSRWRCSREVSTVLCVHQPLCHPANCSEHGECVDGRCRCEKGWRGAACDTLVCQPPACGPHGFCTASGCICDAGWRGTNCSEACPLGFFGASCAQECRCDDLCPCDPQTGSCNTTLPVDTNYTLHRDIQTNFPKDATVSAPEKAISIRRSWLVITLVLTCLLLASLIVSCHQVCCRSVTSRFPERKDYSYVPLRDINGAPSRTAENRNGSLGVEDSDSQEEIWSPSHSGRS
;
A
#
# COMPACT_ATOMS: atom_id res chain seq x y z
N TYR A 1 12.52 11.87 -16.03
CA TYR A 1 11.73 11.82 -17.26
C TYR A 1 12.43 11.19 -18.47
N SER A 2 13.51 10.39 -18.33
CA SER A 2 14.35 10.04 -19.50
C SER A 2 15.41 8.95 -19.27
N THR A 3 15.35 7.82 -19.98
CA THR A 3 16.46 6.84 -20.03
C THR A 3 16.89 6.61 -21.45
N TYR A 4 18.21 6.47 -21.66
CA TYR A 4 18.78 6.10 -22.94
C TYR A 4 18.77 4.58 -23.09
N PHE A 5 17.91 4.07 -23.97
CA PHE A 5 17.98 2.70 -24.47
C PHE A 5 18.27 2.75 -25.96
N ALA A 6 19.35 2.10 -26.41
CA ALA A 6 19.87 2.20 -27.77
C ALA A 6 20.01 3.66 -28.28
N GLY A 7 20.36 4.61 -27.39
CA GLY A 7 20.50 6.03 -27.73
C GLY A 7 19.20 6.86 -27.74
N PHE A 8 18.05 6.26 -27.44
CA PHE A 8 16.75 6.95 -27.40
C PHE A 8 16.22 7.17 -25.99
N LEU A 9 15.57 8.32 -25.80
CA LEU A 9 15.03 8.80 -24.54
C LEU A 9 13.60 8.29 -24.30
N PHE A 10 13.41 7.38 -23.33
CA PHE A 10 12.06 6.89 -22.99
C PHE A 10 11.65 7.33 -21.56
N PRO A 11 10.54 8.09 -21.39
CA PRO A 11 9.97 8.37 -20.08
C PRO A 11 9.15 7.18 -19.58
N GLY A 12 9.31 6.83 -18.30
CA GLY A 12 8.58 5.74 -17.68
C GLY A 12 9.03 5.47 -16.25
N HIS A 13 8.51 4.38 -15.70
CA HIS A 13 8.57 4.00 -14.30
C HIS A 13 8.89 2.51 -14.16
N MET A 14 9.77 2.18 -13.21
CA MET A 14 9.96 0.81 -12.72
C MET A 14 9.75 0.80 -11.21
N THR A 15 8.86 -0.07 -10.73
CA THR A 15 8.53 -0.21 -9.32
C THR A 15 8.93 -1.59 -8.86
N VAL A 16 9.72 -1.68 -7.80
CA VAL A 16 10.12 -2.93 -7.15
C VAL A 16 9.33 -3.09 -5.86
N VAL A 17 8.63 -4.21 -5.71
CA VAL A 17 7.80 -4.53 -4.54
C VAL A 17 8.43 -5.72 -3.81
N HIS A 18 8.79 -5.53 -2.53
CA HIS A 18 9.57 -6.54 -1.79
C HIS A 18 8.71 -7.65 -1.18
N ASP A 19 7.45 -7.40 -0.82
CA ASP A 19 6.52 -8.42 -0.28
C ASP A 19 5.22 -8.47 -1.13
N PRO A 20 5.26 -9.06 -2.33
CA PRO A 20 4.14 -9.02 -3.27
C PRO A 20 2.88 -9.68 -2.71
N LEU A 21 3.02 -10.74 -1.91
CA LEU A 21 1.89 -11.45 -1.31
C LEU A 21 1.03 -10.54 -0.43
N LYS A 22 1.65 -9.62 0.31
CA LYS A 22 0.94 -8.71 1.22
C LYS A 22 0.59 -7.37 0.61
N MET A 23 1.34 -6.93 -0.39
CA MET A 23 1.30 -5.55 -0.89
C MET A 23 0.65 -5.41 -2.25
N VAL A 24 0.42 -6.50 -2.99
CA VAL A 24 -0.11 -6.44 -4.36
C VAL A 24 -1.53 -6.97 -4.41
N SER A 25 -2.40 -6.20 -5.04
CA SER A 25 -3.77 -6.60 -5.35
C SER A 25 -4.11 -6.34 -6.81
N VAL A 26 -4.78 -7.32 -7.43
CA VAL A 26 -5.51 -7.11 -8.68
C VAL A 26 -6.89 -6.57 -8.32
N LEU A 27 -7.21 -5.37 -8.80
CA LEU A 27 -8.48 -4.70 -8.51
C LEU A 27 -9.39 -4.72 -9.74
N GLU A 28 -10.68 -4.83 -9.49
CA GLU A 28 -11.74 -4.63 -10.47
C GLU A 28 -12.03 -3.13 -10.69
N PRO A 29 -12.55 -2.72 -11.87
CA PRO A 29 -12.81 -1.32 -12.18
C PRO A 29 -13.84 -0.70 -11.23
N GLY A 30 -13.41 0.28 -10.44
CA GLY A 30 -14.26 0.94 -9.44
C GLY A 30 -14.62 0.08 -8.22
N GLY A 31 -13.91 -1.03 -8.00
CA GLY A 31 -14.08 -1.91 -6.84
C GLY A 31 -14.77 -3.25 -7.14
N PRO A 32 -14.97 -4.08 -6.09
CA PRO A 32 -15.49 -5.44 -6.22
C PRO A 32 -16.80 -5.52 -7.03
N GLY A 33 -16.87 -6.41 -8.03
CA GLY A 33 -18.01 -6.57 -8.93
C GLY A 33 -17.95 -5.69 -10.18
N GLY A 34 -16.94 -4.84 -10.32
CA GLY A 34 -16.74 -3.97 -11.47
C GLY A 34 -16.67 -4.74 -12.80
N CYS A 35 -16.05 -5.93 -12.82
CA CYS A 35 -15.97 -6.73 -14.04
C CYS A 35 -17.31 -7.34 -14.45
N GLU A 36 -18.08 -7.86 -13.50
CA GLU A 36 -19.43 -8.39 -13.74
C GLU A 36 -20.37 -7.31 -14.27
N MET A 37 -20.25 -6.09 -13.72
CA MET A 37 -21.01 -4.92 -14.15
C MET A 37 -20.49 -4.28 -15.45
N LYS A 38 -19.43 -4.82 -16.06
CA LYS A 38 -18.77 -4.26 -17.26
C LYS A 38 -18.44 -2.78 -17.10
N ARG A 39 -17.95 -2.39 -15.92
CA ARG A 39 -17.53 -1.01 -15.65
C ARG A 39 -16.18 -0.73 -16.28
N ARG A 40 -15.96 0.55 -16.59
CA ARG A 40 -14.64 1.12 -16.86
C ARG A 40 -14.46 2.31 -15.96
N VAL A 41 -13.31 2.40 -15.31
CA VAL A 41 -12.99 3.46 -14.36
C VAL A 41 -11.53 3.84 -14.55
N SER A 42 -11.19 5.10 -14.30
CA SER A 42 -9.79 5.53 -14.33
C SER A 42 -8.94 4.74 -13.33
N VAL A 43 -7.65 4.59 -13.61
CA VAL A 43 -6.71 3.99 -12.65
C VAL A 43 -6.65 4.84 -11.37
N GLU A 44 -6.70 6.17 -11.51
CA GLU A 44 -6.67 7.13 -10.40
C GLU A 44 -7.81 6.89 -9.39
N ASP A 45 -9.05 6.81 -9.88
CA ASP A 45 -10.22 6.64 -9.02
C ASP A 45 -10.23 5.26 -8.37
N THR A 46 -9.92 4.21 -9.12
CA THR A 46 -9.83 2.84 -8.59
C THR A 46 -8.72 2.72 -7.55
N ALA A 47 -7.55 3.33 -7.82
CA ALA A 47 -6.41 3.33 -6.92
C ALA A 47 -6.68 4.11 -5.64
N LYS A 48 -7.32 5.28 -5.76
CA LYS A 48 -7.69 6.12 -4.62
C LYS A 48 -8.71 5.44 -3.71
N ALA A 49 -9.71 4.79 -4.29
CA ALA A 49 -10.71 4.04 -3.54
C ALA A 49 -10.12 2.84 -2.77
N ALA A 50 -9.06 2.22 -3.31
CA ALA A 50 -8.39 1.08 -2.70
C ALA A 50 -7.18 1.43 -1.83
N GLY A 51 -6.82 2.72 -1.70
CA GLY A 51 -5.66 3.14 -0.90
C GLY A 51 -4.30 2.70 -1.48
N CYS A 52 -4.16 2.67 -2.80
CA CYS A 52 -2.91 2.28 -3.46
C CYS A 52 -1.84 3.37 -3.30
N LEU A 53 -0.63 2.95 -2.94
CA LEU A 53 0.58 3.78 -3.00
C LEU A 53 1.03 3.97 -4.46
N TYR A 54 1.00 2.88 -5.23
CA TYR A 54 1.27 2.88 -6.66
C TYR A 54 0.20 2.07 -7.37
N ALA A 55 -0.18 2.49 -8.56
CA ALA A 55 -1.07 1.70 -9.39
C ALA A 55 -0.74 1.86 -10.87
N GLN A 56 -0.94 0.78 -11.62
CA GLN A 56 -0.94 0.80 -13.08
C GLN A 56 -2.16 0.06 -13.62
N ASN A 57 -2.54 0.32 -14.88
CA ASN A 57 -3.57 -0.47 -15.52
C ASN A 57 -3.17 -1.96 -15.57
N GLY A 58 -4.16 -2.84 -15.50
CA GLY A 58 -3.99 -4.29 -15.46
C GLY A 58 -4.16 -4.94 -16.84
N GLY A 59 -5.01 -5.96 -16.87
CA GLY A 59 -5.29 -6.75 -18.06
C GLY A 59 -6.18 -6.06 -19.09
N PHE A 60 -6.31 -6.74 -20.22
CA PHE A 60 -7.08 -6.28 -21.38
C PHE A 60 -8.58 -6.31 -21.14
N PHE A 61 -9.30 -5.55 -21.96
CA PHE A 61 -10.75 -5.49 -21.96
C PHE A 61 -11.26 -5.14 -23.35
N LYS A 62 -12.51 -5.51 -23.65
CA LYS A 62 -13.16 -5.12 -24.91
C LYS A 62 -13.53 -3.64 -24.84
N THR A 63 -12.99 -2.83 -25.75
CA THR A 63 -13.17 -1.37 -25.67
C THR A 63 -14.62 -0.93 -25.88
N LYS A 64 -15.40 -1.70 -26.63
CA LYS A 64 -16.81 -1.43 -26.96
C LYS A 64 -17.81 -1.97 -25.93
N SER A 65 -17.58 -3.16 -25.39
CA SER A 65 -18.51 -3.82 -24.47
C SER A 65 -18.08 -3.75 -23.00
N SER A 66 -16.89 -3.23 -22.72
CA SER A 66 -16.32 -3.08 -21.37
C SER A 66 -16.14 -4.39 -20.61
N GLU A 67 -16.12 -5.52 -21.31
CA GLU A 67 -15.90 -6.84 -20.71
C GLU A 67 -14.43 -7.02 -20.34
N CYS A 68 -14.15 -7.44 -19.10
CA CYS A 68 -12.84 -7.90 -18.67
C CYS A 68 -12.43 -9.15 -19.47
N LEU A 69 -11.17 -9.26 -19.88
CA LEU A 69 -10.66 -10.40 -20.64
C LEU A 69 -9.67 -11.24 -19.84
N GLY A 70 -9.59 -12.53 -20.20
CA GLY A 70 -8.71 -13.50 -19.57
C GLY A 70 -9.12 -13.87 -18.15
N ASN A 71 -8.26 -14.63 -17.47
CA ASN A 71 -8.46 -14.98 -16.07
C ASN A 71 -8.17 -13.77 -15.18
N VAL A 72 -9.07 -13.52 -14.24
CA VAL A 72 -8.93 -12.48 -13.21
C VAL A 72 -9.29 -13.08 -11.86
N VAL A 73 -8.34 -13.05 -10.92
CA VAL A 73 -8.56 -13.35 -9.49
C VAL A 73 -8.21 -12.10 -8.70
N SER A 74 -9.19 -11.60 -7.94
CA SER A 74 -9.04 -10.42 -7.08
C SER A 74 -9.25 -10.85 -5.63
N SER A 75 -8.20 -10.74 -4.81
CA SER A 75 -8.25 -11.09 -3.38
C SER A 75 -8.80 -12.50 -3.11
N GLY A 76 -8.37 -13.47 -3.91
CA GLY A 76 -8.77 -14.88 -3.84
C GLY A 76 -10.12 -15.21 -4.47
N ARG A 77 -10.86 -14.22 -4.97
CA ARG A 77 -12.11 -14.42 -5.70
C ARG A 77 -11.84 -14.55 -7.19
N LEU A 78 -12.24 -15.65 -7.81
CA LEU A 78 -12.27 -15.78 -9.27
C LEU A 78 -13.37 -14.85 -9.82
N VAL A 79 -12.96 -13.77 -10.47
CA VAL A 79 -13.84 -12.72 -10.99
C VAL A 79 -14.20 -12.98 -12.46
N GLN A 80 -13.23 -13.45 -13.24
CA GLN A 80 -13.40 -13.75 -14.66
C GLN A 80 -12.61 -15.01 -15.01
N ASP A 81 -13.24 -15.92 -15.77
CA ASP A 81 -12.61 -17.11 -16.35
C ASP A 81 -12.40 -16.88 -17.85
N SER A 82 -11.18 -17.15 -18.33
CA SER A 82 -10.82 -17.05 -19.74
C SER A 82 -11.53 -18.08 -20.62
N LYS A 83 -12.21 -19.08 -20.02
CA LYS A 83 -12.86 -20.20 -20.70
C LYS A 83 -11.89 -20.99 -21.58
N GLY A 84 -10.64 -21.08 -21.13
CA GLY A 84 -9.57 -21.82 -21.82
C GLY A 84 -8.82 -21.03 -22.88
N VAL A 85 -9.07 -19.72 -23.03
CA VAL A 85 -8.22 -18.86 -23.87
C VAL A 85 -6.81 -18.81 -23.27
N GLN A 86 -5.82 -19.12 -24.12
CA GLN A 86 -4.42 -19.22 -23.74
C GLN A 86 -3.70 -17.90 -24.03
N ASN A 87 -3.43 -17.14 -22.97
CA ASN A 87 -2.57 -15.97 -22.97
C ASN A 87 -1.60 -16.01 -21.80
N ALA A 88 -0.59 -15.14 -21.83
CA ALA A 88 0.36 -14.98 -20.75
C ALA A 88 -0.33 -14.47 -19.47
N GLN A 89 -0.06 -15.10 -18.33
CA GLN A 89 -0.69 -14.77 -17.04
C GLN A 89 0.37 -14.51 -15.99
N PHE A 90 0.03 -13.61 -15.06
CA PHE A 90 0.77 -13.36 -13.84
C PHE A 90 -0.17 -13.58 -12.66
N GLY A 91 0.26 -14.37 -11.69
CA GLY A 91 -0.48 -14.55 -10.45
C GLY A 91 0.40 -14.80 -9.24
N ILE A 92 -0.21 -14.65 -8.07
CA ILE A 92 0.38 -14.91 -6.76
C ILE A 92 -0.48 -15.99 -6.11
N ARG A 93 0.13 -17.10 -5.69
CA ARG A 93 -0.53 -18.16 -4.93
C ARG A 93 -0.58 -17.83 -3.44
N ARG A 94 -1.43 -18.54 -2.69
CA ARG A 94 -1.64 -18.34 -1.25
C ARG A 94 -0.36 -18.45 -0.43
N ASP A 95 0.58 -19.29 -0.84
CA ASP A 95 1.89 -19.45 -0.19
C ASP A 95 2.92 -18.38 -0.59
N GLY A 96 2.57 -17.44 -1.46
CA GLY A 96 3.47 -16.38 -1.96
C GLY A 96 4.21 -16.74 -3.23
N THR A 97 4.00 -17.94 -3.81
CA THR A 97 4.62 -18.31 -5.08
C THR A 97 4.15 -17.38 -6.19
N LEU A 98 5.10 -16.72 -6.86
CA LEU A 98 4.86 -15.96 -8.08
C LEU A 98 4.81 -16.91 -9.28
N VAL A 99 3.76 -16.79 -10.09
CA VAL A 99 3.54 -17.65 -11.26
C VAL A 99 3.44 -16.79 -12.51
N PHE A 100 4.23 -17.12 -13.51
CA PHE A 100 4.24 -16.48 -14.83
C PHE A 100 4.12 -17.53 -15.92
N GLY A 101 3.35 -17.23 -16.97
CA GLY A 101 3.26 -18.04 -18.18
C GLY A 101 1.85 -18.50 -18.51
N TYR A 102 1.74 -19.69 -19.10
CA TYR A 102 0.47 -20.25 -19.56
C TYR A 102 -0.11 -21.22 -18.52
N LEU A 103 -1.35 -20.98 -18.12
CA LEU A 103 -2.05 -21.77 -17.12
C LEU A 103 -3.22 -22.51 -17.77
N SER A 104 -3.36 -23.79 -17.46
CA SER A 104 -4.57 -24.54 -17.79
C SER A 104 -5.72 -24.14 -16.87
N GLN A 105 -6.96 -24.42 -17.27
CA GLN A 105 -8.12 -24.18 -16.40
C GLN A 105 -8.02 -24.95 -15.07
N LYS A 106 -7.39 -26.14 -15.08
CA LYS A 106 -7.13 -26.92 -13.87
C LYS A 106 -6.15 -26.19 -12.93
N ASP A 107 -5.13 -25.53 -13.47
CA ASP A 107 -4.14 -24.81 -12.65
C ASP A 107 -4.75 -23.57 -11.99
N VAL A 108 -5.65 -22.87 -12.69
CA VAL A 108 -6.38 -21.71 -12.19
C VAL A 108 -7.37 -22.09 -11.09
N LEU A 109 -8.03 -23.26 -11.22
CA LEU A 109 -9.04 -23.76 -10.28
C LEU A 109 -8.46 -24.63 -9.15
N ASP A 110 -7.14 -24.75 -9.04
CA ASP A 110 -6.49 -25.51 -7.98
C ASP A 110 -6.82 -24.95 -6.59
N GLN A 111 -7.41 -25.79 -5.73
CA GLN A 111 -7.82 -25.41 -4.38
C GLN A 111 -6.76 -25.70 -3.31
N SER A 112 -5.70 -26.46 -3.64
CA SER A 112 -4.66 -26.84 -2.68
C SER A 112 -3.77 -25.66 -2.32
N ASN A 113 -3.34 -24.89 -3.33
CA ASN A 113 -2.62 -23.64 -3.17
C ASN A 113 -3.19 -22.59 -4.15
N PRO A 114 -4.41 -22.08 -3.88
CA PRO A 114 -5.13 -21.26 -4.85
C PRO A 114 -4.45 -19.94 -5.12
N PHE A 115 -4.74 -19.36 -6.28
CA PHE A 115 -4.37 -17.97 -6.57
C PHE A 115 -5.11 -17.02 -5.62
N VAL A 116 -4.36 -16.06 -5.06
CA VAL A 116 -4.91 -14.92 -4.33
C VAL A 116 -4.99 -13.68 -5.22
N GLN A 117 -4.10 -13.58 -6.21
CA GLN A 117 -4.12 -12.56 -7.25
C GLN A 117 -3.83 -13.23 -8.59
N LEU A 118 -4.54 -12.87 -9.66
CA LEU A 118 -4.29 -13.34 -11.02
C LEU A 118 -4.79 -12.30 -12.02
N VAL A 119 -3.96 -11.99 -13.01
CA VAL A 119 -4.34 -11.14 -14.14
C VAL A 119 -3.72 -11.69 -15.42
N SER A 120 -4.48 -11.62 -16.51
CA SER A 120 -4.03 -12.05 -17.83
C SER A 120 -3.54 -10.85 -18.64
N GLY A 121 -2.39 -11.03 -19.28
CA GLY A 121 -1.83 -10.12 -20.27
C GLY A 121 -1.83 -10.77 -21.65
N VAL A 122 -0.97 -10.29 -22.53
CA VAL A 122 -0.72 -10.85 -23.86
C VAL A 122 0.76 -10.69 -24.18
N ILE A 123 1.39 -11.74 -24.69
CA ILE A 123 2.83 -11.93 -24.87
C ILE A 123 3.58 -12.15 -23.54
N TRP A 124 4.17 -13.34 -23.41
CA TRP A 124 5.17 -13.64 -22.40
C TRP A 124 6.53 -13.08 -22.86
N LEU A 125 6.95 -11.97 -22.25
CA LEU A 125 8.15 -11.22 -22.65
C LEU A 125 9.44 -11.96 -22.32
N LEU A 126 9.57 -12.40 -21.06
CA LEU A 126 10.78 -13.04 -20.54
C LEU A 126 10.42 -14.33 -19.84
N ARG A 127 11.11 -15.41 -20.20
CA ARG A 127 11.08 -16.69 -19.51
C ARG A 127 12.50 -17.09 -19.10
N ASP A 128 12.75 -17.23 -17.80
CA ASP A 128 14.06 -17.61 -17.26
C ASP A 128 15.20 -16.74 -17.84
N ARG A 129 15.03 -15.41 -17.81
CA ARG A 129 15.96 -14.38 -18.34
C ARG A 129 16.18 -14.41 -19.87
N LYS A 130 15.37 -15.16 -20.61
CA LYS A 130 15.41 -15.21 -22.08
C LYS A 130 14.17 -14.54 -22.66
N ILE A 131 14.38 -13.78 -23.73
CA ILE A 131 13.27 -13.21 -24.51
C ILE A 131 12.46 -14.36 -25.09
N TYR A 132 11.14 -14.36 -24.85
CA TYR A 132 10.22 -15.46 -25.15
C TYR A 132 9.07 -15.03 -26.10
N ILE A 133 9.26 -13.92 -26.82
CA ILE A 133 8.25 -13.31 -27.69
C ILE A 133 7.94 -14.20 -28.91
N ASN A 134 8.94 -14.86 -29.49
CA ASN A 134 8.74 -15.72 -30.66
C ASN A 134 7.86 -16.93 -30.33
N GLU A 135 8.11 -17.55 -29.18
CA GLU A 135 7.33 -18.65 -28.65
C GLU A 135 5.91 -18.19 -28.28
N SER A 136 5.79 -16.99 -27.71
CA SER A 136 4.49 -16.39 -27.40
C SER A 136 3.63 -16.14 -28.64
N LEU A 137 4.24 -15.68 -29.73
CA LEU A 137 3.57 -15.49 -31.03
C LEU A 137 2.99 -16.80 -31.59
N GLN A 138 3.56 -17.95 -31.21
CA GLN A 138 3.08 -19.27 -31.62
C GLN A 138 2.05 -19.86 -30.65
N ALA A 139 2.15 -19.51 -29.36
CA ALA A 139 1.34 -20.07 -28.30
C ALA A 139 0.03 -19.31 -28.03
N GLU A 140 -0.02 -18.01 -28.30
CA GLU A 140 -1.12 -17.15 -27.88
C GLU A 140 -2.18 -16.92 -28.96
N CYS A 141 -3.43 -16.82 -28.52
CA CYS A 141 -4.56 -16.51 -29.40
C CYS A 141 -4.60 -15.02 -29.74
N SER A 142 -4.96 -14.68 -30.98
CA SER A 142 -5.03 -13.29 -31.46
C SER A 142 -6.29 -12.53 -31.03
N GLU A 143 -7.25 -13.16 -30.35
CA GLU A 143 -8.59 -12.58 -30.11
C GLU A 143 -8.66 -11.60 -28.92
N THR A 144 -7.60 -11.50 -28.12
CA THR A 144 -7.56 -10.63 -26.92
C THR A 144 -7.10 -9.21 -27.20
N GLU A 145 -6.48 -8.95 -28.35
CA GLU A 145 -5.92 -7.65 -28.74
C GLU A 145 -6.72 -6.98 -29.85
N GLU A 146 -6.94 -5.66 -29.75
CA GLU A 146 -7.67 -4.88 -30.77
C GLU A 146 -6.74 -4.06 -31.69
N THR A 147 -5.41 -4.10 -31.47
CA THR A 147 -4.43 -3.24 -32.18
C THR A 147 -4.14 -3.70 -33.62
N GLY A 148 -4.57 -4.91 -34.02
CA GLY A 148 -4.33 -5.48 -35.35
C GLY A 148 -3.89 -6.94 -35.28
N SER A 149 -3.01 -7.36 -36.20
CA SER A 149 -2.41 -8.69 -36.09
C SER A 149 -1.49 -8.77 -34.86
N LEU A 150 -1.38 -9.94 -34.25
CA LEU A 150 -0.51 -10.13 -33.08
C LEU A 150 0.95 -9.75 -33.39
N LYS A 151 1.41 -9.99 -34.62
CA LYS A 151 2.75 -9.57 -35.07
C LYS A 151 2.90 -8.05 -35.12
N TYR A 152 1.91 -7.33 -35.65
CA TYR A 152 1.91 -5.87 -35.63
C TYR A 152 1.94 -5.33 -34.20
N PHE A 153 1.11 -5.90 -33.32
CA PHE A 153 1.07 -5.52 -31.91
C PHE A 153 2.44 -5.67 -31.22
N VAL A 154 3.20 -6.72 -31.54
CA VAL A 154 4.54 -6.95 -31.00
C VAL A 154 5.55 -5.92 -31.52
N ASP A 155 5.53 -5.61 -32.82
CA ASP A 155 6.57 -4.81 -33.47
C ASP A 155 6.33 -3.29 -33.36
N VAL A 156 5.07 -2.88 -33.21
CA VAL A 156 4.69 -1.47 -33.18
C VAL A 156 5.21 -0.79 -31.91
N VAL A 157 5.78 0.40 -32.06
CA VAL A 157 6.14 1.23 -30.90
C VAL A 157 4.87 1.83 -30.29
N SER A 158 4.73 1.74 -28.97
CA SER A 158 3.62 2.36 -28.25
C SER A 158 3.98 2.59 -26.78
N ALA A 159 3.05 3.16 -26.02
CA ALA A 159 3.10 3.07 -24.55
C ALA A 159 2.87 1.61 -24.15
N ARG A 160 3.60 1.11 -23.15
CA ARG A 160 3.55 -0.29 -22.71
C ARG A 160 3.52 -0.38 -21.20
N THR A 161 2.89 -1.43 -20.70
CA THR A 161 3.01 -1.84 -19.30
C THR A 161 3.36 -3.31 -19.22
N ALA A 162 4.07 -3.69 -18.17
CA ALA A 162 4.45 -5.07 -17.92
C ALA A 162 4.51 -5.33 -16.41
N VAL A 163 4.43 -6.61 -16.07
CA VAL A 163 4.68 -7.12 -14.72
C VAL A 163 5.63 -8.30 -14.79
N GLY A 164 6.59 -8.36 -13.88
CA GLY A 164 7.62 -9.38 -13.82
C GLY A 164 8.17 -9.56 -12.41
N HIS A 165 9.25 -10.33 -12.28
CA HIS A 165 9.98 -10.47 -11.02
C HIS A 165 11.49 -10.65 -11.24
N ASP A 166 12.29 -10.38 -10.22
CA ASP A 166 13.73 -10.64 -10.22
C ASP A 166 14.12 -11.96 -9.51
N GLU A 167 15.41 -12.24 -9.37
CA GLU A 167 15.93 -13.45 -8.72
C GLU A 167 15.64 -13.49 -7.22
N GLU A 168 15.47 -12.33 -6.58
CA GLU A 168 15.14 -12.23 -5.16
C GLU A 168 13.63 -12.44 -4.89
N GLY A 169 12.83 -12.64 -5.94
CA GLY A 169 11.38 -12.80 -5.82
C GLY A 169 10.63 -11.50 -5.59
N ARG A 170 11.26 -10.35 -5.83
CA ARG A 170 10.59 -9.04 -5.75
C ARG A 170 9.79 -8.82 -7.04
N LEU A 171 8.59 -8.27 -6.91
CA LEU A 171 7.73 -8.00 -8.07
C LEU A 171 8.15 -6.69 -8.74
N ILE A 172 8.17 -6.68 -10.06
CA ILE A 172 8.54 -5.56 -10.90
C ILE A 172 7.32 -5.10 -11.69
N LEU A 173 6.88 -3.85 -11.48
CA LEU A 173 5.90 -3.19 -12.31
C LEU A 173 6.63 -2.21 -13.24
N PHE A 174 6.39 -2.33 -14.53
CA PHE A 174 7.02 -1.48 -15.55
C PHE A 174 5.98 -0.73 -16.35
N GLN A 175 6.19 0.55 -16.56
CA GLN A 175 5.38 1.39 -17.42
C GLN A 175 6.29 2.30 -18.25
N ILE A 176 5.99 2.43 -19.54
CA ILE A 176 6.63 3.40 -20.43
C ILE A 176 5.57 4.24 -21.14
N ASP A 177 5.79 5.55 -21.16
CA ASP A 177 4.98 6.49 -21.92
C ASP A 177 5.22 6.32 -23.41
N GLY A 178 4.21 6.60 -24.22
CA GLY A 178 4.29 6.46 -25.66
C GLY A 178 3.01 6.82 -26.38
N GLN A 179 2.98 6.55 -27.67
CA GLN A 179 1.80 6.65 -28.50
C GLN A 179 2.00 5.72 -29.69
N THR A 180 1.03 4.86 -29.96
CA THR A 180 1.09 3.87 -31.06
C THR A 180 1.53 4.54 -32.36
N ASP A 181 2.50 3.91 -33.03
CA ASP A 181 3.14 4.37 -34.29
C ASP A 181 3.96 5.65 -34.20
N LYS A 182 4.18 6.21 -33.00
CA LYS A 182 4.88 7.50 -32.85
C LYS A 182 6.00 7.47 -31.82
N ARG A 183 5.72 6.96 -30.61
CA ARG A 183 6.60 7.10 -29.44
C ARG A 183 6.45 5.90 -28.51
N GLY A 184 7.47 5.66 -27.70
CA GLY A 184 7.51 4.55 -26.74
C GLY A 184 8.30 3.38 -27.31
N MET A 185 8.02 2.17 -26.82
CA MET A 185 8.81 0.98 -27.12
C MET A 185 7.93 -0.10 -27.75
N ASN A 186 8.53 -0.92 -28.62
CA ASN A 186 7.92 -2.18 -29.03
C ASN A 186 8.23 -3.28 -28.00
N LEU A 187 7.62 -4.46 -28.13
CA LEU A 187 7.77 -5.51 -27.09
C LEU A 187 9.17 -6.10 -27.05
N TRP A 188 9.91 -6.11 -28.17
CA TRP A 188 11.31 -6.53 -28.21
C TRP A 188 12.19 -5.65 -27.34
N GLN A 189 12.06 -4.33 -27.50
CA GLN A 189 12.79 -3.34 -26.71
C GLN A 189 12.41 -3.43 -25.23
N VAL A 190 11.13 -3.63 -24.91
CA VAL A 190 10.68 -3.80 -23.51
C VAL A 190 11.31 -5.05 -22.91
N ALA A 191 11.28 -6.19 -23.60
CA ALA A 191 11.85 -7.44 -23.10
C ALA A 191 13.38 -7.32 -22.89
N GLU A 192 14.09 -6.71 -23.84
CA GLU A 192 15.53 -6.46 -23.71
C GLU A 192 15.84 -5.53 -22.53
N PHE A 193 15.10 -4.43 -22.39
CA PHE A 193 15.25 -3.51 -21.25
C PHE A 193 15.01 -4.22 -19.90
N LEU A 194 13.92 -4.98 -19.77
CA LEU A 194 13.63 -5.72 -18.53
C LEU A 194 14.70 -6.75 -18.22
N LYS A 195 15.19 -7.46 -19.24
CA LYS A 195 16.26 -8.46 -19.11
C LYS A 195 17.55 -7.83 -18.61
N ASP A 196 17.95 -6.70 -19.20
CA ASP A 196 19.16 -5.97 -18.82
C ASP A 196 19.07 -5.41 -17.39
N ASN A 197 17.86 -5.24 -16.87
CA ASN A 197 17.56 -4.83 -15.51
C ASN A 197 17.30 -6.00 -14.55
N GLY A 198 17.70 -7.22 -14.92
CA GLY A 198 17.71 -8.38 -14.02
C GLY A 198 16.37 -9.10 -13.85
N VAL A 199 15.34 -8.73 -14.63
CA VAL A 199 14.04 -9.39 -14.59
C VAL A 199 14.13 -10.81 -15.15
N VAL A 200 13.60 -11.79 -14.41
CA VAL A 200 13.67 -13.22 -14.71
C VAL A 200 12.49 -13.65 -15.56
N ASN A 201 11.27 -13.42 -15.08
CA ASN A 201 10.04 -13.63 -15.85
C ASN A 201 9.24 -12.33 -15.92
N ALA A 202 8.61 -12.07 -17.07
CA ALA A 202 7.73 -10.92 -17.25
C ALA A 202 6.70 -11.15 -18.35
N ILE A 203 5.49 -10.62 -18.16
CA ILE A 203 4.43 -10.61 -19.18
C ILE A 203 4.07 -9.17 -19.55
N ASN A 204 3.63 -8.96 -20.78
CA ASN A 204 3.09 -7.68 -21.21
C ASN A 204 1.61 -7.56 -20.83
N LEU A 205 1.23 -6.38 -20.34
CA LEU A 205 -0.14 -6.01 -19.96
C LEU A 205 -0.69 -4.97 -20.95
N ASP A 206 -1.87 -4.40 -20.67
CA ASP A 206 -2.51 -3.45 -21.57
C ASP A 206 -1.66 -2.17 -21.74
N GLY A 207 -1.61 -1.67 -22.98
CA GLY A 207 -0.71 -0.59 -23.40
C GLY A 207 -1.46 0.55 -24.09
N GLY A 208 -0.77 1.26 -24.98
CA GLY A 208 -1.34 2.36 -25.75
C GLY A 208 -2.03 3.40 -24.86
N GLY A 209 -3.29 3.73 -25.19
CA GLY A 209 -4.08 4.69 -24.42
C GLY A 209 -4.44 4.25 -23.00
N SER A 210 -4.38 2.94 -22.72
CA SER A 210 -4.64 2.40 -21.38
C SER A 210 -3.43 2.55 -20.45
N SER A 211 -2.21 2.67 -20.99
CA SER A 211 -0.96 2.80 -20.21
C SER A 211 -1.04 3.99 -19.26
N THR A 212 -1.17 3.68 -17.98
CA THR A 212 -1.39 4.67 -16.91
C THR A 212 -0.57 4.28 -15.69
N TYR A 213 0.11 5.25 -15.08
CA TYR A 213 0.84 5.07 -13.83
C TYR A 213 0.42 6.13 -12.82
N VAL A 214 0.09 5.71 -11.61
CA VAL A 214 -0.47 6.54 -10.53
C VAL A 214 0.39 6.39 -9.29
N VAL A 215 0.69 7.51 -8.63
CA VAL A 215 1.42 7.57 -7.36
C VAL A 215 0.55 8.28 -6.34
N ASN A 216 0.28 7.64 -5.21
CA ASN A 216 -0.58 8.15 -4.13
C ASN A 216 -1.92 8.72 -4.64
N GLY A 217 -2.57 7.99 -5.56
CA GLY A 217 -3.85 8.38 -6.15
C GLY A 217 -3.80 9.54 -7.16
N SER A 218 -2.61 10.02 -7.54
CA SER A 218 -2.43 11.07 -8.56
C SER A 218 -1.74 10.52 -9.81
N LEU A 219 -2.19 10.96 -11.00
CA LEU A 219 -1.55 10.60 -12.27
C LEU A 219 -0.07 11.04 -12.31
N ALA A 220 0.80 10.09 -12.66
CA ALA A 220 2.25 10.30 -12.74
C ALA A 220 2.85 9.90 -14.11
N SER A 221 2.03 9.45 -15.07
CA SER A 221 2.41 9.18 -16.46
C SER A 221 1.89 10.23 -17.43
N TYR A 222 2.24 10.11 -18.71
CA TYR A 222 1.68 10.92 -19.79
C TYR A 222 0.82 10.04 -20.73
N PRO A 223 -0.51 9.96 -20.50
CA PRO A 223 -1.42 9.17 -21.34
C PRO A 223 -1.37 9.57 -22.81
N SER A 224 -1.68 8.62 -23.69
CA SER A 224 -1.68 8.86 -25.14
C SER A 224 -3.02 9.32 -25.68
N ASP A 225 -4.12 9.08 -24.98
CA ASP A 225 -5.46 9.45 -25.45
C ASP A 225 -5.66 10.97 -25.36
N HIS A 226 -6.41 11.53 -26.30
CA HIS A 226 -6.80 12.94 -26.27
C HIS A 226 -8.06 13.12 -25.44
N CYS A 227 -8.16 14.22 -24.71
CA CYS A 227 -9.37 14.55 -23.97
C CYS A 227 -10.54 14.83 -24.93
N ILE A 228 -11.73 14.36 -24.57
CA ILE A 228 -12.96 14.58 -25.36
C ILE A 228 -13.32 16.07 -25.39
N SER A 229 -13.10 16.78 -24.28
CA SER A 229 -13.42 18.21 -24.13
C SER A 229 -12.51 19.12 -24.94
N ASP A 230 -11.22 18.78 -25.08
CA ASP A 230 -10.24 19.56 -25.83
C ASP A 230 -9.10 18.64 -26.27
N SER A 231 -9.00 18.43 -27.58
CA SER A 231 -8.05 17.52 -28.20
C SER A 231 -6.58 17.97 -28.11
N ARG A 232 -6.30 19.15 -27.57
CA ARG A 232 -4.91 19.57 -27.28
C ARG A 232 -4.35 18.91 -26.02
N TRP A 233 -5.23 18.52 -25.10
CA TRP A 233 -4.85 17.88 -23.84
C TRP A 233 -4.90 16.36 -23.94
N ARG A 234 -4.12 15.71 -23.09
CA ARG A 234 -4.09 14.24 -22.96
C ARG A 234 -4.82 13.83 -21.69
N CYS A 235 -5.61 12.77 -21.79
CA CYS A 235 -6.43 12.25 -20.70
C CYS A 235 -6.19 10.75 -20.51
N SER A 236 -6.21 10.31 -19.25
CA SER A 236 -6.20 8.89 -18.90
C SER A 236 -7.44 8.20 -19.44
N ARG A 237 -7.27 6.97 -19.93
CA ARG A 237 -8.39 6.13 -20.33
C ARG A 237 -9.06 5.51 -19.11
N GLU A 238 -10.38 5.37 -19.16
CA GLU A 238 -11.10 4.49 -18.24
C GLU A 238 -10.81 3.03 -18.61
N VAL A 239 -10.18 2.29 -17.70
CA VAL A 239 -9.71 0.91 -17.92
C VAL A 239 -10.55 -0.09 -17.14
N SER A 240 -10.22 -1.36 -17.29
CA SER A 240 -10.82 -2.48 -16.58
C SER A 240 -10.07 -2.75 -15.27
N THR A 241 -9.25 -3.80 -15.22
CA THR A 241 -8.52 -4.17 -14.00
C THR A 241 -7.33 -3.24 -13.74
N VAL A 242 -6.92 -3.16 -12.48
CA VAL A 242 -5.79 -2.34 -12.01
C VAL A 242 -4.86 -3.19 -11.16
N LEU A 243 -3.56 -3.07 -11.39
CA LEU A 243 -2.55 -3.60 -10.46
C LEU A 243 -2.23 -2.52 -9.43
N CYS A 244 -2.57 -2.81 -8.18
CA CYS A 244 -2.41 -1.92 -7.04
C CYS A 244 -1.29 -2.42 -6.13
N VAL A 245 -0.37 -1.53 -5.79
CA VAL A 245 0.58 -1.71 -4.69
C VAL A 245 0.10 -0.86 -3.52
N HIS A 246 -0.21 -1.50 -2.41
CA HIS A 246 -0.71 -0.87 -1.19
C HIS A 246 0.17 -1.27 0.01
N GLN A 247 -0.04 -0.64 1.16
CA GLN A 247 0.58 -1.09 2.41
C GLN A 247 0.11 -2.51 2.77
N PRO A 248 0.92 -3.35 3.45
CA PRO A 248 0.52 -4.69 3.85
C PRO A 248 -0.86 -4.71 4.53
N LEU A 249 -1.83 -5.39 3.94
CA LEU A 249 -3.16 -5.53 4.53
C LEU A 249 -3.06 -6.38 5.79
N CYS A 250 -3.67 -5.93 6.89
CA CYS A 250 -3.71 -6.72 8.10
C CYS A 250 -4.64 -7.92 7.98
N HIS A 251 -4.18 -9.05 8.49
CA HIS A 251 -5.01 -10.23 8.66
C HIS A 251 -5.03 -10.64 10.14
N PRO A 252 -6.21 -10.64 10.80
CA PRO A 252 -7.53 -10.24 10.30
C PRO A 252 -7.69 -8.74 10.02
N ALA A 253 -8.64 -8.37 9.16
CA ALA A 253 -8.79 -7.01 8.63
C ALA A 253 -9.04 -5.97 9.74
N ASN A 254 -8.43 -4.78 9.58
CA ASN A 254 -8.59 -3.60 10.44
C ASN A 254 -8.29 -3.80 11.93
N CYS A 255 -7.75 -4.94 12.34
CA CYS A 255 -7.43 -5.23 13.74
C CYS A 255 -8.60 -4.94 14.70
N SER A 256 -9.82 -5.21 14.22
CA SER A 256 -11.07 -4.94 14.93
C SER A 256 -11.17 -3.51 15.48
N GLU A 257 -10.49 -2.54 14.87
CA GLU A 257 -10.39 -1.14 15.34
C GLU A 257 -9.75 -0.98 16.73
N HIS A 258 -9.05 -2.02 17.20
CA HIS A 258 -8.48 -2.14 18.54
C HIS A 258 -6.98 -2.48 18.49
N GLY A 259 -6.34 -2.15 17.38
CA GLY A 259 -4.93 -2.41 17.15
C GLY A 259 -4.40 -1.63 15.97
N GLU A 260 -3.09 -1.44 15.97
CA GLU A 260 -2.37 -0.89 14.82
C GLU A 260 -1.95 -2.02 13.88
N CYS A 261 -2.10 -1.79 12.58
CA CYS A 261 -1.58 -2.71 11.59
C CYS A 261 -0.07 -2.54 11.42
N VAL A 262 0.72 -3.55 11.79
CA VAL A 262 2.17 -3.54 11.68
C VAL A 262 2.62 -4.79 10.92
N ASP A 263 3.16 -4.60 9.71
CA ASP A 263 3.66 -5.66 8.84
C ASP A 263 2.65 -6.76 8.47
N GLY A 264 1.37 -6.36 8.36
CA GLY A 264 0.26 -7.28 8.09
C GLY A 264 -0.23 -8.05 9.31
N ARG A 265 0.28 -7.74 10.52
CA ARG A 265 -0.16 -8.31 11.78
C ARG A 265 -0.72 -7.22 12.69
N CYS A 266 -1.77 -7.57 13.42
CA CYS A 266 -2.36 -6.66 14.38
C CYS A 266 -1.51 -6.56 15.65
N ARG A 267 -1.05 -5.34 15.95
CA ARG A 267 -0.47 -4.98 17.24
C ARG A 267 -1.57 -4.33 18.08
N CYS A 268 -2.13 -5.11 19.00
CA CYS A 268 -3.29 -4.68 19.78
C CYS A 268 -2.98 -3.53 20.72
N GLU A 269 -3.95 -2.63 20.85
CA GLU A 269 -3.96 -1.58 21.85
C GLU A 269 -4.11 -2.17 23.27
N LYS A 270 -3.80 -1.36 24.28
CA LYS A 270 -3.87 -1.79 25.68
C LYS A 270 -5.31 -2.20 26.02
N GLY A 271 -5.47 -3.41 26.54
CA GLY A 271 -6.79 -3.97 26.88
C GLY A 271 -7.39 -4.83 25.78
N TRP A 272 -6.68 -5.09 24.68
CA TRP A 272 -7.11 -6.01 23.62
C TRP A 272 -6.06 -7.08 23.35
N ARG A 273 -6.53 -8.26 22.93
CA ARG A 273 -5.73 -9.39 22.51
C ARG A 273 -6.43 -10.17 21.40
N GLY A 274 -5.78 -11.24 20.95
CA GLY A 274 -6.25 -12.06 19.84
C GLY A 274 -5.54 -11.65 18.56
N ALA A 275 -5.58 -12.51 17.55
CA ALA A 275 -4.93 -12.23 16.26
C ALA A 275 -5.55 -11.00 15.57
N ALA A 276 -6.83 -10.74 15.82
CA ALA A 276 -7.58 -9.59 15.32
C ALA A 276 -7.70 -8.43 16.31
N CYS A 277 -7.16 -8.53 17.53
CA CYS A 277 -7.50 -7.59 18.61
C CYS A 277 -9.00 -7.52 18.91
N ASP A 278 -9.71 -8.63 18.71
CA ASP A 278 -11.15 -8.79 18.91
C ASP A 278 -11.52 -9.21 20.35
N THR A 279 -10.52 -9.58 21.15
CA THR A 279 -10.74 -10.08 22.50
C THR A 279 -10.33 -9.01 23.50
N LEU A 280 -11.30 -8.39 24.16
CA LEU A 280 -11.03 -7.50 25.29
C LEU A 280 -10.33 -8.29 26.41
N VAL A 281 -9.16 -7.80 26.83
CA VAL A 281 -8.49 -8.21 28.05
C VAL A 281 -8.93 -7.27 29.14
N CYS A 282 -9.77 -7.77 30.06
CA CYS A 282 -9.94 -7.15 31.36
C CYS A 282 -8.58 -7.21 32.08
N GLN A 283 -7.76 -6.19 31.90
CA GLN A 283 -6.50 -6.06 32.62
C GLN A 283 -6.79 -5.93 34.11
N PRO A 284 -5.95 -6.50 34.99
CA PRO A 284 -6.10 -6.32 36.43
C PRO A 284 -6.28 -4.84 36.81
N PRO A 285 -7.28 -4.52 37.66
CA PRO A 285 -8.11 -5.46 38.38
C PRO A 285 -9.13 -6.12 37.44
N ALA A 286 -9.35 -7.43 37.62
CA ALA A 286 -10.48 -8.15 37.04
C ALA A 286 -11.79 -7.40 37.35
N CYS A 287 -12.94 -7.89 36.87
CA CYS A 287 -14.27 -7.34 37.19
C CYS A 287 -14.65 -7.48 38.68
N GLY A 288 -13.71 -7.25 39.60
CA GLY A 288 -13.81 -7.50 41.02
C GLY A 288 -14.09 -8.98 41.31
N PRO A 289 -14.43 -9.29 42.57
CA PRO A 289 -15.15 -10.53 42.91
C PRO A 289 -16.65 -10.47 42.57
N HIS A 290 -17.13 -9.34 42.02
CA HIS A 290 -18.56 -9.06 41.81
C HIS A 290 -18.93 -8.83 40.34
N GLY A 291 -18.22 -9.51 39.44
CA GLY A 291 -18.49 -9.41 38.02
C GLY A 291 -17.62 -10.32 37.19
N PHE A 292 -18.00 -10.47 35.93
CA PHE A 292 -17.28 -11.30 34.97
C PHE A 292 -17.02 -10.52 33.67
N CYS A 293 -15.91 -10.85 33.03
CA CYS A 293 -15.43 -10.17 31.83
C CYS A 293 -16.16 -10.72 30.60
N THR A 294 -16.73 -9.83 29.78
CA THR A 294 -17.35 -10.15 28.49
C THR A 294 -16.77 -9.29 27.36
N ALA A 295 -17.14 -9.57 26.11
CA ALA A 295 -16.69 -8.80 24.95
C ALA A 295 -17.08 -7.31 25.01
N SER A 296 -18.08 -6.95 25.82
CA SER A 296 -18.55 -5.56 26.04
C SER A 296 -18.03 -4.92 27.33
N GLY A 297 -17.07 -5.55 28.02
CA GLY A 297 -16.56 -5.10 29.32
C GLY A 297 -17.07 -5.92 30.50
N CYS A 298 -16.96 -5.37 31.71
CA CYS A 298 -17.38 -6.04 32.93
C CYS A 298 -18.91 -6.00 33.08
N ILE A 299 -19.49 -7.18 33.26
CA ILE A 299 -20.88 -7.31 33.72
C ILE A 299 -20.83 -7.51 35.23
N CYS A 300 -21.48 -6.61 35.96
CA CYS A 300 -21.48 -6.62 37.41
C CYS A 300 -22.67 -7.39 37.97
N ASP A 301 -22.42 -8.13 39.04
CA ASP A 301 -23.44 -8.80 39.83
C ASP A 301 -24.41 -7.78 40.43
N ALA A 302 -25.58 -8.25 40.86
CA ALA A 302 -26.56 -7.38 41.49
C ALA A 302 -26.00 -6.70 42.74
N GLY A 303 -26.25 -5.40 42.89
CA GLY A 303 -25.71 -4.60 43.99
C GLY A 303 -24.36 -3.95 43.71
N TRP A 304 -23.76 -4.20 42.55
CA TRP A 304 -22.45 -3.69 42.15
C TRP A 304 -22.49 -3.01 40.78
N ARG A 305 -21.59 -2.03 40.59
CA ARG A 305 -21.40 -1.28 39.36
C ARG A 305 -19.95 -0.79 39.22
N GLY A 306 -19.71 -0.01 38.18
CA GLY A 306 -18.41 0.57 37.85
C GLY A 306 -17.69 -0.26 36.79
N THR A 307 -16.60 0.27 36.25
CA THR A 307 -15.85 -0.36 35.15
C THR A 307 -15.19 -1.68 35.54
N ASN A 308 -15.07 -1.97 36.84
CA ASN A 308 -14.48 -3.17 37.41
C ASN A 308 -15.36 -3.80 38.52
N CYS A 309 -16.65 -3.45 38.60
CA CYS A 309 -17.59 -3.97 39.59
C CYS A 309 -17.13 -3.86 41.05
N SER A 310 -16.35 -2.82 41.38
CA SER A 310 -15.85 -2.59 42.74
C SER A 310 -16.67 -1.53 43.50
N GLU A 311 -17.65 -0.90 42.86
CA GLU A 311 -18.53 0.08 43.49
C GLU A 311 -19.87 -0.56 43.85
N ALA A 312 -20.34 -0.37 45.08
CA ALA A 312 -21.71 -0.75 45.45
C ALA A 312 -22.74 0.16 44.76
N CYS A 313 -23.99 -0.29 44.65
CA CYS A 313 -25.05 0.54 44.10
C CYS A 313 -25.27 1.83 44.90
N PRO A 314 -25.46 2.98 44.22
CA PRO A 314 -25.88 4.20 44.88
C PRO A 314 -27.26 3.98 45.52
N LEU A 315 -27.53 4.74 46.59
CA LEU A 315 -28.82 4.70 47.26
C LEU A 315 -29.94 4.98 46.24
N GLY A 316 -30.95 4.12 46.25
CA GLY A 316 -32.09 4.21 45.32
C GLY A 316 -31.96 3.39 44.07
N PHE A 317 -30.87 2.65 43.89
CA PHE A 317 -30.67 1.76 42.75
C PHE A 317 -30.33 0.34 43.21
N PHE A 318 -30.77 -0.64 42.43
CA PHE A 318 -30.54 -2.06 42.71
C PHE A 318 -30.39 -2.88 41.41
N GLY A 319 -30.04 -4.16 41.56
CA GLY A 319 -29.92 -5.12 40.47
C GLY A 319 -28.55 -5.06 39.76
N ALA A 320 -28.40 -5.85 38.69
CA ALA A 320 -27.15 -5.95 37.93
C ALA A 320 -26.75 -4.60 37.35
N SER A 321 -25.48 -4.21 37.55
CA SER A 321 -24.95 -2.88 37.19
C SER A 321 -25.78 -1.69 37.73
N CYS A 322 -26.60 -1.91 38.77
CA CYS A 322 -27.52 -0.93 39.36
C CYS A 322 -28.51 -0.32 38.36
N ALA A 323 -28.97 -1.11 37.39
CA ALA A 323 -29.82 -0.64 36.30
C ALA A 323 -31.29 -0.35 36.70
N GLN A 324 -31.70 -0.67 37.93
CA GLN A 324 -33.09 -0.53 38.38
C GLN A 324 -33.22 0.47 39.52
N GLU A 325 -34.29 1.25 39.53
CA GLU A 325 -34.61 2.21 40.60
C GLU A 325 -35.51 1.57 41.68
N CYS A 326 -35.19 1.83 42.94
CA CYS A 326 -36.02 1.43 44.09
C CYS A 326 -37.41 2.08 44.00
N ARG A 327 -38.46 1.28 44.16
CA ARG A 327 -39.86 1.74 44.23
C ARG A 327 -40.45 1.48 45.61
N CYS A 328 -39.93 2.19 46.60
CA CYS A 328 -40.44 2.17 47.98
C CYS A 328 -41.17 3.49 48.24
N ASP A 329 -42.23 3.46 49.05
CA ASP A 329 -43.14 4.60 49.27
C ASP A 329 -42.43 5.89 49.75
N ASP A 330 -41.28 5.78 50.42
CA ASP A 330 -40.50 6.91 50.97
C ASP A 330 -39.18 7.24 50.24
N LEU A 331 -38.90 6.68 49.05
CA LEU A 331 -37.64 6.91 48.28
C LEU A 331 -36.34 6.72 49.11
N CYS A 332 -35.89 5.47 49.17
CA CYS A 332 -34.58 4.97 49.68
C CYS A 332 -34.38 4.92 51.21
N PRO A 333 -33.68 3.89 51.74
CA PRO A 333 -32.96 2.82 51.01
C PRO A 333 -33.78 1.52 50.77
N CYS A 334 -33.51 0.85 49.64
CA CYS A 334 -33.92 -0.55 49.39
C CYS A 334 -32.67 -1.45 49.26
N ASP A 335 -32.85 -2.76 49.34
CA ASP A 335 -31.75 -3.72 49.18
C ASP A 335 -31.07 -3.57 47.81
N PRO A 336 -29.74 -3.37 47.74
CA PRO A 336 -29.05 -3.10 46.47
C PRO A 336 -28.99 -4.33 45.54
N GLN A 337 -29.17 -5.55 46.04
CA GLN A 337 -29.19 -6.75 45.21
C GLN A 337 -30.61 -7.07 44.71
N THR A 338 -31.59 -7.00 45.60
CA THR A 338 -32.95 -7.53 45.38
C THR A 338 -34.02 -6.47 45.15
N GLY A 339 -33.75 -5.21 45.53
CA GLY A 339 -34.75 -4.13 45.49
C GLY A 339 -35.76 -4.16 46.63
N SER A 340 -35.56 -5.03 47.63
CA SER A 340 -36.50 -5.20 48.74
C SER A 340 -36.51 -4.00 49.68
N CYS A 341 -37.70 -3.44 49.92
CA CYS A 341 -37.93 -2.33 50.84
C CYS A 341 -38.01 -2.77 52.32
N ASN A 342 -37.96 -4.07 52.60
CA ASN A 342 -38.10 -4.63 53.96
C ASN A 342 -36.74 -4.93 54.60
N THR A 343 -35.73 -4.11 54.35
CA THR A 343 -34.37 -4.31 54.88
C THR A 343 -34.11 -3.45 56.11
N THR A 344 -33.59 -4.08 57.16
CA THR A 344 -32.91 -3.40 58.26
C THR A 344 -31.45 -3.29 57.85
N LEU A 345 -31.06 -2.17 57.26
CA LEU A 345 -29.63 -1.91 57.00
C LEU A 345 -28.88 -1.89 58.34
N PRO A 346 -27.75 -2.62 58.48
CA PRO A 346 -26.89 -2.49 59.65
C PRO A 346 -26.43 -1.03 59.78
N VAL A 347 -26.65 -0.44 60.94
CA VAL A 347 -26.50 1.00 61.24
C VAL A 347 -25.03 1.42 61.39
N ASP A 348 -24.09 0.83 60.63
CA ASP A 348 -22.66 1.10 60.78
C ASP A 348 -22.00 1.81 59.58
N THR A 349 -22.76 2.19 58.56
CA THR A 349 -22.22 2.99 57.44
C THR A 349 -22.77 4.42 57.49
N ASN A 350 -21.88 5.34 57.87
CA ASN A 350 -22.07 6.79 57.91
C ASN A 350 -22.26 7.33 56.48
N TYR A 351 -23.47 7.22 55.93
CA TYR A 351 -23.85 7.91 54.70
C TYR A 351 -24.37 9.29 55.06
N THR A 352 -23.60 10.33 54.76
CA THR A 352 -24.08 11.72 54.79
C THR A 352 -25.21 11.88 53.77
N LEU A 353 -26.43 12.06 54.27
CA LEU A 353 -27.65 12.28 53.50
C LEU A 353 -27.51 13.58 52.69
N HIS A 354 -27.13 13.51 51.41
CA HIS A 354 -27.23 14.65 50.49
C HIS A 354 -28.65 14.72 49.95
N ARG A 355 -29.50 15.49 50.64
CA ARG A 355 -30.76 15.96 50.08
C ARG A 355 -30.54 17.36 49.53
N ASP A 356 -30.16 17.45 48.25
CA ASP A 356 -30.33 18.68 47.47
C ASP A 356 -30.78 18.32 46.05
N ILE A 357 -32.09 18.47 45.84
CA ILE A 357 -32.69 18.59 44.53
C ILE A 357 -32.44 20.04 44.09
N GLN A 358 -31.55 20.18 43.10
CA GLN A 358 -31.63 21.15 42.01
C GLN A 358 -31.76 22.63 42.41
N THR A 359 -30.66 23.38 42.39
CA THR A 359 -30.55 24.69 41.71
C THR A 359 -29.13 25.27 41.84
N ASN A 360 -28.69 25.91 40.74
CA ASN A 360 -27.60 26.89 40.63
C ASN A 360 -26.22 26.43 40.15
N PHE A 361 -26.00 26.78 38.88
CA PHE A 361 -24.71 27.08 38.24
C PHE A 361 -23.72 27.81 39.18
N PRO A 362 -22.42 27.48 39.14
CA PRO A 362 -21.40 28.29 39.81
C PRO A 362 -21.03 29.50 38.95
N LYS A 363 -21.19 30.70 39.52
CA LYS A 363 -20.53 31.95 39.07
C LYS A 363 -19.38 32.26 40.01
N ASP A 364 -18.28 32.68 39.41
CA ASP A 364 -17.00 33.07 40.00
C ASP A 364 -17.06 34.13 41.13
N ALA A 365 -16.11 34.05 42.07
CA ALA A 365 -15.35 35.16 42.67
C ALA A 365 -14.36 34.61 43.73
N THR A 366 -13.09 34.37 43.41
CA THR A 366 -11.92 35.27 43.57
C THR A 366 -11.40 35.52 45.01
N VAL A 367 -10.22 34.92 45.26
CA VAL A 367 -8.96 35.50 45.80
C VAL A 367 -8.92 36.00 47.25
N SER A 368 -8.07 35.34 48.05
CA SER A 368 -6.98 36.03 48.77
C SER A 368 -5.85 35.05 49.18
N ALA A 369 -4.64 35.33 48.68
CA ALA A 369 -3.37 34.90 49.27
C ALA A 369 -2.76 36.14 49.95
N PRO A 370 -1.82 36.01 50.91
CA PRO A 370 -0.42 36.11 50.48
C PRO A 370 0.60 35.45 51.43
N GLU A 371 1.19 34.30 51.07
CA GLU A 371 2.53 33.90 51.59
C GLU A 371 3.42 33.17 50.56
N LYS A 372 2.92 32.78 49.38
CA LYS A 372 3.68 31.96 48.41
C LYS A 372 4.32 32.72 47.24
N ALA A 373 4.47 34.05 47.35
CA ALA A 373 4.93 34.87 46.21
C ALA A 373 6.45 34.85 45.94
N ILE A 374 7.28 34.42 46.90
CA ILE A 374 8.74 34.45 46.75
C ILE A 374 9.31 33.13 46.17
N SER A 375 8.63 32.00 46.41
CA SER A 375 9.10 30.68 45.94
C SER A 375 8.86 30.46 44.43
N ILE A 376 7.75 30.98 43.90
CA ILE A 376 7.34 30.77 42.50
C ILE A 376 8.31 31.49 41.53
N ARG A 377 8.80 32.70 41.85
CA ARG A 377 9.71 33.46 40.97
C ARG A 377 11.06 32.77 40.73
N ARG A 378 11.60 32.04 41.71
CA ARG A 378 12.86 31.30 41.54
C ARG A 378 12.69 30.09 40.61
N SER A 379 11.56 29.39 40.72
CA SER A 379 11.27 28.25 39.85
C SER A 379 11.04 28.66 38.39
N TRP A 380 10.34 29.77 38.14
CA TRP A 380 10.14 30.25 36.77
C TRP A 380 11.44 30.74 36.12
N LEU A 381 12.35 31.37 36.87
CA LEU A 381 13.66 31.76 36.34
C LEU A 381 14.52 30.55 35.95
N VAL A 382 14.47 29.46 36.72
CA VAL A 382 15.19 28.23 36.39
C VAL A 382 14.57 27.56 35.16
N ILE A 383 13.23 27.48 35.09
CA ILE A 383 12.53 26.87 33.95
C ILE A 383 12.80 27.66 32.67
N THR A 384 12.74 29.00 32.71
CA THR A 384 13.02 29.82 31.53
C THR A 384 14.48 29.72 31.11
N LEU A 385 15.43 29.67 32.05
CA LEU A 385 16.85 29.47 31.74
C LEU A 385 17.12 28.10 31.09
N VAL A 386 16.46 27.05 31.56
CA VAL A 386 16.58 25.70 30.98
C VAL A 386 15.99 25.68 29.57
N LEU A 387 14.81 26.24 29.37
CA LEU A 387 14.15 26.27 28.06
C LEU A 387 14.93 27.13 27.05
N THR A 388 15.51 28.26 27.46
CA THR A 388 16.34 29.08 26.56
C THR A 388 17.65 28.38 26.21
N CYS A 389 18.29 27.69 27.16
CA CYS A 389 19.46 26.86 26.88
C CYS A 389 19.13 25.71 25.90
N LEU A 390 17.98 25.06 26.05
CA LEU A 390 17.53 24.00 25.12
C LEU A 390 17.25 24.55 23.71
N LEU A 391 16.61 25.72 23.62
CA LEU A 391 16.37 26.39 22.33
C LEU A 391 17.67 26.82 21.66
N LEU A 392 18.64 27.36 22.42
CA LEU A 392 19.96 27.73 21.90
C LEU A 392 20.74 26.49 21.45
N ALA A 393 20.70 25.39 22.21
CA ALA A 393 21.30 24.13 21.80
C ALA A 393 20.65 23.59 20.53
N SER A 394 19.31 23.65 20.41
CA SER A 394 18.60 23.26 19.19
C SER A 394 18.98 24.14 18.00
N LEU A 395 19.12 25.45 18.18
CA LEU A 395 19.57 26.39 17.15
C LEU A 395 21.01 26.10 16.72
N ILE A 396 21.90 25.79 17.66
CA ILE A 396 23.29 25.39 17.35
C ILE A 396 23.31 24.07 16.58
N VAL A 397 22.49 23.08 16.97
CA VAL A 397 22.37 21.80 16.25
C VAL A 397 21.78 22.01 14.86
N SER A 398 20.75 22.85 14.70
CA SER A 398 20.18 23.18 13.39
C SER A 398 21.18 23.95 12.52
N CYS A 399 21.94 24.88 13.10
CA CYS A 399 22.98 25.62 12.38
C CYS A 399 24.13 24.69 11.98
N HIS A 400 24.54 23.76 12.84
CA HIS A 400 25.51 22.71 12.53
C HIS A 400 24.98 21.75 11.45
N GLN A 401 23.71 21.37 11.48
CA GLN A 401 23.08 20.54 10.43
C GLN A 401 23.01 21.26 9.07
N VAL A 402 22.86 22.58 9.06
CA VAL A 402 22.85 23.40 7.83
C VAL A 402 24.27 23.65 7.33
N CYS A 403 25.23 23.94 8.22
CA CYS A 403 26.63 24.20 7.85
C CYS A 403 27.41 22.92 7.52
N CYS A 404 27.07 21.76 8.09
CA CYS A 404 27.71 20.47 7.82
C CYS A 404 26.93 19.59 6.83
N ARG A 405 25.95 20.12 6.09
CA ARG A 405 25.27 19.37 5.01
C ARG A 405 26.13 19.33 3.74
N SER A 406 27.29 18.69 3.87
CA SER A 406 27.88 17.87 2.83
C SER A 406 27.57 16.42 3.19
N VAL A 407 26.73 15.78 2.36
CA VAL A 407 26.54 14.33 2.24
C VAL A 407 25.78 13.62 3.40
N THR A 408 24.61 13.09 3.03
CA THR A 408 23.81 12.02 3.67
C THR A 408 23.13 12.28 5.02
N SER A 409 21.86 12.71 4.99
CA SER A 409 20.91 12.40 6.06
C SER A 409 20.28 11.02 5.83
N ARG A 410 20.70 10.02 6.62
CA ARG A 410 19.94 8.78 6.82
C ARG A 410 18.71 9.09 7.69
N PHE A 411 17.53 9.09 7.07
CA PHE A 411 16.29 8.73 7.76
C PHE A 411 16.19 7.19 7.78
N PRO A 412 15.59 6.57 8.80
CA PRO A 412 15.26 5.15 8.75
C PRO A 412 14.05 4.97 7.83
N GLU A 413 14.31 4.97 6.52
CA GLU A 413 13.31 4.65 5.50
C GLU A 413 13.22 3.13 5.42
N ARG A 414 12.17 2.54 6.01
CA ARG A 414 11.86 1.12 5.81
C ARG A 414 11.27 0.97 4.41
N LYS A 415 12.14 0.69 3.43
CA LYS A 415 11.78 0.55 2.02
C LYS A 415 11.24 -0.85 1.74
N ASP A 416 9.96 -1.07 2.04
CA ASP A 416 9.26 -2.30 1.61
C ASP A 416 8.89 -2.28 0.11
N TYR A 417 9.22 -1.19 -0.58
CA TYR A 417 9.21 -1.02 -2.04
C TYR A 417 10.32 -0.05 -2.45
N SER A 418 10.87 -0.22 -3.64
CA SER A 418 11.80 0.72 -4.26
C SER A 418 11.21 1.22 -5.56
N TYR A 419 10.90 2.51 -5.60
CA TYR A 419 10.51 3.19 -6.81
C TYR A 419 11.75 3.73 -7.52
N VAL A 420 11.90 3.41 -8.80
CA VAL A 420 13.01 3.87 -9.61
C VAL A 420 12.46 4.59 -10.84
N PRO A 421 12.52 5.93 -10.89
CA PRO A 421 12.37 6.62 -12.16
C PRO A 421 13.44 6.08 -13.09
N LEU A 422 13.10 5.74 -14.33
CA LEU A 422 14.07 5.08 -15.21
C LEU A 422 15.37 5.90 -15.44
N ARG A 423 15.38 7.22 -15.12
CA ARG A 423 16.58 8.09 -15.15
C ARG A 423 17.74 7.58 -14.31
N ASP A 424 17.47 6.99 -13.16
CA ASP A 424 18.47 6.75 -12.12
C ASP A 424 19.22 5.41 -12.32
N ILE A 425 18.80 4.63 -13.33
CA ILE A 425 19.32 3.28 -13.62
C ILE A 425 20.62 3.33 -14.46
N ASN A 426 20.86 4.41 -15.22
CA ASN A 426 22.02 4.54 -16.11
C ASN A 426 22.96 5.71 -15.74
N GLY A 427 23.30 5.86 -14.46
CA GLY A 427 24.44 6.67 -14.03
C GLY A 427 25.76 6.01 -14.43
N ALA A 428 26.29 6.37 -15.60
CA ALA A 428 27.54 5.85 -16.18
C ALA A 428 28.80 6.08 -15.30
N PRO A 429 29.89 5.31 -15.50
CA PRO A 429 30.99 5.18 -14.55
C PRO A 429 31.92 6.40 -14.55
N SER A 430 32.31 6.85 -13.36
CA SER A 430 33.32 7.90 -13.22
C SER A 430 34.72 7.34 -13.49
N ARG A 431 35.24 7.58 -14.70
CA ARG A 431 36.65 7.89 -14.99
C ARG A 431 36.61 9.38 -15.39
N THR A 432 37.40 10.31 -14.88
CA THR A 432 38.82 10.36 -14.54
C THR A 432 39.10 11.61 -13.69
N ALA A 433 40.08 11.57 -12.79
CA ALA A 433 41.03 12.68 -12.61
C ALA A 433 42.32 12.18 -11.92
N GLU A 434 43.38 12.16 -12.71
CA GLU A 434 44.76 12.57 -12.39
C GLU A 434 45.39 12.17 -11.04
N ASN A 435 46.43 11.34 -11.13
CA ASN A 435 47.67 11.61 -10.41
C ASN A 435 48.86 11.39 -11.34
N ARG A 436 49.54 12.50 -11.69
CA ARG A 436 50.90 12.49 -12.25
C ARG A 436 51.88 12.22 -11.11
N ASN A 437 52.70 11.18 -11.24
CA ASN A 437 54.13 11.23 -10.95
C ASN A 437 54.84 9.94 -11.37
N GLY A 438 55.98 10.07 -12.08
CA GLY A 438 57.08 9.11 -11.98
C GLY A 438 57.44 8.25 -13.20
N SER A 439 58.39 8.77 -13.99
CA SER A 439 59.54 8.11 -14.63
C SER A 439 59.42 7.04 -15.74
N LEU A 440 60.09 7.39 -16.86
CA LEU A 440 61.00 6.61 -17.73
C LEU A 440 60.53 5.29 -18.36
N GLY A 441 60.63 5.25 -19.69
CA GLY A 441 60.73 4.04 -20.50
C GLY A 441 60.53 4.33 -21.99
N VAL A 442 61.63 4.57 -22.69
CA VAL A 442 61.76 4.65 -24.16
C VAL A 442 61.66 3.23 -24.74
N GLU A 443 60.96 3.03 -25.86
CA GLU A 443 61.46 2.28 -27.03
C GLU A 443 60.42 2.22 -28.18
N ASP A 444 61.00 2.17 -29.39
CA ASP A 444 60.47 2.41 -30.73
C ASP A 444 59.60 1.28 -31.32
N SER A 445 58.86 1.65 -32.38
CA SER A 445 58.97 1.13 -33.77
C SER A 445 57.63 0.75 -34.45
N ASP A 446 57.38 1.49 -35.53
CA ASP A 446 56.94 1.09 -36.88
C ASP A 446 55.91 -0.03 -37.06
N SER A 447 54.81 0.28 -37.77
CA SER A 447 54.67 -0.10 -39.18
C SER A 447 53.35 0.37 -39.80
N GLN A 448 53.45 0.69 -41.08
CA GLN A 448 52.52 1.40 -41.96
C GLN A 448 51.38 0.52 -42.51
N GLU A 449 50.29 1.23 -42.85
CA GLU A 449 49.45 1.16 -44.06
C GLU A 449 49.08 -0.20 -44.71
N GLU A 450 47.78 -0.40 -45.00
CA GLU A 450 47.25 -0.20 -46.36
C GLU A 450 45.71 -0.35 -46.44
N ILE A 451 45.15 0.41 -47.39
CA ILE A 451 43.73 0.52 -47.78
C ILE A 451 43.55 -0.18 -49.13
N TRP A 452 42.48 -0.96 -49.33
CA TRP A 452 41.76 -0.99 -50.63
C TRP A 452 40.31 -1.49 -50.50
N SER A 453 39.39 -0.75 -51.11
CA SER A 453 37.94 -1.00 -51.32
C SER A 453 37.65 -1.83 -52.61
N PRO A 454 36.37 -2.06 -53.01
CA PRO A 454 35.95 -3.26 -53.76
C PRO A 454 35.82 -3.07 -55.28
N SER A 455 35.57 -4.18 -56.00
CA SER A 455 35.12 -4.19 -57.39
C SER A 455 33.86 -5.03 -57.60
N HIS A 456 32.85 -4.39 -58.19
CA HIS A 456 31.71 -4.99 -58.88
C HIS A 456 32.15 -5.88 -60.06
N SER A 457 31.35 -6.92 -60.35
CA SER A 457 31.19 -7.43 -61.71
C SER A 457 29.80 -8.05 -61.87
N GLY A 458 29.04 -7.53 -62.82
CA GLY A 458 27.86 -8.19 -63.37
C GLY A 458 28.10 -8.56 -64.83
N ARG A 459 27.67 -9.76 -65.23
CA ARG A 459 26.95 -10.12 -66.46
C ARG A 459 27.11 -11.61 -66.74
N SER A 460 25.98 -12.32 -66.77
CA SER A 460 25.48 -13.05 -67.93
C SER A 460 23.97 -13.22 -67.77
#